data_AF-A0A4V6E9P4-F1
#
_entry.id   AF-A0A4V6E9P4-F1
#
_cell.length_a   1.000
_cell.length_b   1.000
_cell.length_c   1.000
_cell.angle_alpha   90.00
_cell.angle_beta   90.00
_cell.angle_gamma   90.00
#
_symmetry.space_group_name_H-M   'P 1'
#
loop_
_entity.id
_entity.type
_entity.pdbx_description
1 polymer ?
#
loop_
_entity_poly.entity_id
_entity_poly.type
_entity_poly.pdbx_seq_one_letter_code
_entity_poly.pdbx_strand_id
1 'polypeptide(L)' 'MSSERATAPGVGHAGPRVSARCTGCGKTSEKRTAEIVGDRSSGSFRHVCHSCKGATWWNVLEPVEAGAGGER' A
#
# COMPACT_ATOMS: atom_id res chain seq x y z
N MET A 1 -12.23 17.97 27.56
CA MET A 1 -11.09 17.16 27.09
C MET A 1 -11.56 16.35 25.89
N SER A 2 -11.24 16.82 24.68
CA SER A 2 -11.61 16.16 23.43
C SER A 2 -10.87 14.82 23.34
N SER A 3 -11.61 13.72 23.41
CA SER A 3 -11.05 12.37 23.27
C SER A 3 -10.83 12.10 21.79
N GLU A 4 -9.65 12.44 21.29
CA GLU A 4 -9.20 12.09 19.95
C GLU A 4 -8.93 10.59 19.94
N ARG A 5 -9.93 9.78 19.55
CA ARG A 5 -9.70 8.37 19.26
C ARG A 5 -8.83 8.31 18.01
N ALA A 6 -7.52 8.23 18.19
CA ALA A 6 -6.59 7.85 17.15
C ALA A 6 -7.01 6.46 16.65
N THR A 7 -7.82 6.44 15.60
CA THR A 7 -8.18 5.21 14.90
C THR A 7 -6.87 4.71 14.33
N ALA A 8 -6.35 3.61 14.88
CA ALA A 8 -5.17 2.96 14.35
C ALA A 8 -5.34 2.84 12.82
N PRO A 9 -4.37 3.30 12.02
CA PRO A 9 -4.54 3.34 10.58
C PRO A 9 -4.88 1.92 10.10
N GLY A 10 -6.05 1.77 9.49
CA GLY A 10 -6.46 0.48 8.94
C GLY A 10 -5.42 -0.04 7.95
N VAL A 11 -5.45 -1.35 7.70
CA VAL A 11 -4.60 -2.00 6.69
C VAL A 11 -4.71 -1.21 5.38
N GLY A 12 -3.60 -0.65 4.88
CA GLY A 12 -3.59 0.25 3.72
C GLY A 12 -3.43 1.76 4.01
N HIS A 13 -3.38 2.17 5.28
CA HIS A 13 -3.19 3.59 5.67
C HIS A 13 -1.80 3.90 6.24
N ALA A 14 -0.94 2.89 6.43
CA ALA A 14 0.41 3.04 6.96
C ALA A 14 1.46 2.39 6.04
N GLY A 15 2.69 2.90 6.13
CA GLY A 15 3.85 2.41 5.36
C GLY A 15 4.14 3.18 4.06
N PRO A 16 5.24 2.83 3.36
CA PRO A 16 5.61 3.44 2.09
C PRO A 16 4.51 3.31 1.04
N ARG A 17 4.43 4.30 0.15
CA ARG A 17 3.65 4.18 -1.08
C ARG A 17 4.42 3.32 -2.07
N VAL A 18 3.70 2.42 -2.71
CA VAL A 18 4.23 1.54 -3.74
C VAL A 18 3.23 1.46 -4.89
N SER A 19 3.73 1.40 -6.11
CA SER A 19 2.96 0.95 -7.26
C SER A 19 2.97 -0.57 -7.24
N ALA A 20 1.80 -1.19 -7.31
CA ALA A 20 1.68 -2.63 -7.18
C ALA A 20 0.65 -3.22 -8.13
N ARG A 21 0.87 -4.47 -8.52
CA ARG A 21 -0.01 -5.23 -9.41
C ARG A 21 -0.72 -6.34 -8.66
N CYS A 22 -2.04 -6.36 -8.74
CA CYS A 22 -2.88 -7.44 -8.23
C CYS A 22 -2.55 -8.75 -8.94
N THR A 23 -2.25 -9.81 -8.19
CA THR A 23 -1.96 -11.13 -8.77
C THR A 23 -3.22 -11.84 -9.30
N GLY A 24 -4.40 -11.46 -8.82
CA GLY A 24 -5.67 -12.08 -9.22
C GLY A 24 -6.26 -11.54 -10.53
N CYS A 25 -6.20 -10.23 -10.76
CA CYS A 25 -6.81 -9.60 -11.95
C CYS A 25 -5.84 -8.75 -12.78
N GLY A 26 -4.57 -8.67 -12.41
CA GLY A 26 -3.56 -7.89 -13.14
C GLY A 26 -3.69 -6.37 -13.00
N LYS A 27 -4.68 -5.86 -12.26
CA LYS A 27 -4.84 -4.41 -12.03
C LYS A 27 -3.61 -3.83 -11.32
N THR A 28 -3.05 -2.76 -11.88
CA THR A 28 -2.06 -1.92 -11.20
C THR A 28 -2.75 -0.81 -10.40
N SER A 29 -2.25 -0.53 -9.21
CA SER A 29 -2.74 0.52 -8.32
C SER A 29 -1.65 0.93 -7.36
N GLU A 30 -1.60 2.22 -7.03
CA GLU A 30 -0.84 2.67 -5.87
C GLU A 30 -1.49 2.16 -4.59
N LYS A 31 -0.66 1.74 -3.63
CA LYS A 31 -1.04 1.24 -2.31
C LYS A 31 -0.08 1.78 -1.27
N ARG A 32 -0.53 1.86 -0.01
CA ARG A 32 0.38 1.95 1.13
C ARG A 32 0.42 0.60 1.83
N THR A 33 1.61 0.16 2.18
CA THR A 33 1.80 -1.09 2.93
C THR A 33 3.03 -0.97 3.80
N ALA A 34 2.95 -1.45 5.04
CA ALA A 34 4.09 -1.55 5.95
C ALA A 34 4.76 -2.94 5.90
N GLU A 35 4.01 -3.96 5.47
CA GLU A 35 4.42 -5.36 5.51
C GLU A 35 4.56 -5.89 4.10
N ILE A 36 5.78 -5.84 3.57
CA ILE A 36 6.17 -6.45 2.30
C ILE A 36 6.92 -7.74 2.63
N VAL A 37 6.45 -8.86 2.08
CA VAL A 37 7.15 -10.14 2.13
C VAL A 37 8.19 -10.16 1.00
N GLY A 38 9.45 -10.37 1.36
CA GLY A 38 10.58 -10.32 0.44
C GLY A 38 11.19 -8.94 0.34
N ASP A 39 11.78 -8.64 -0.82
CA ASP A 39 12.44 -7.35 -1.06
C ASP A 39 11.43 -6.20 -1.19
N ARG A 40 11.78 -4.99 -0.74
CA ARG A 40 10.83 -3.86 -0.72
C ARG A 40 10.49 -3.31 -2.11
N SER A 41 11.33 -3.56 -3.11
CA SER A 41 11.15 -3.09 -4.49
C SER A 41 10.50 -4.13 -5.40
N SER A 42 10.44 -5.40 -5.00
CA SER A 42 9.93 -6.51 -5.83
C SER A 42 9.09 -7.56 -5.08
N GLY A 43 8.90 -7.38 -3.77
CA GLY A 43 8.16 -8.29 -2.90
C GLY A 43 6.65 -8.18 -3.03
N SER A 44 5.94 -8.85 -2.13
CA SER A 44 4.48 -8.96 -2.20
C SER A 44 3.82 -8.64 -0.87
N PHE A 45 2.59 -8.15 -0.92
CA PHE A 45 1.78 -7.87 0.27
C PHE A 45 0.31 -8.22 0.03
N ARG A 46 -0.45 -8.46 1.11
CA ARG A 46 -1.91 -8.65 1.00
C ARG A 46 -2.64 -7.32 1.09
N HIS A 47 -3.55 -7.09 0.15
CA HIS A 47 -4.44 -5.93 0.17
C HIS A 47 -5.75 -6.22 -0.56
N VAL A 48 -6.80 -5.47 -0.20
CA VAL A 48 -8.08 -5.51 -0.91
C VAL A 48 -7.93 -5.03 -2.36
N CYS A 49 -8.47 -5.83 -3.28
CA CYS A 49 -8.70 -5.47 -4.66
C CYS A 49 -10.20 -5.30 -4.91
N HIS A 50 -10.62 -4.09 -5.28
CA HIS A 50 -12.03 -3.81 -5.58
C HIS A 50 -12.53 -4.51 -6.85
N SER A 51 -11.65 -4.79 -7.82
CA SER A 51 -12.00 -5.55 -9.02
C SER A 51 -12.22 -7.04 -8.72
N CYS A 52 -11.41 -7.63 -7.84
CA CYS A 52 -11.59 -9.01 -7.37
C CYS A 52 -12.63 -9.13 -6.25
N LYS A 53 -13.11 -8.01 -5.70
CA LYS A 53 -14.02 -7.92 -4.55
C LYS A 53 -13.52 -8.68 -3.31
N GLY A 54 -12.20 -8.69 -3.08
CA GLY A 54 -11.59 -9.44 -1.98
C GLY A 54 -10.14 -9.09 -1.68
N ALA A 55 -9.62 -9.60 -0.56
CA ALA A 55 -8.22 -9.48 -0.18
C ALA A 55 -7.36 -10.48 -0.97
N THR A 56 -6.38 -9.96 -1.70
CA THR A 56 -5.50 -10.75 -2.56
C THR A 56 -4.06 -10.29 -2.40
N TRP A 57 -3.13 -11.00 -3.03
CA TRP A 57 -1.74 -10.62 -3.10
C TRP A 57 -1.51 -9.55 -4.17
N TRP A 58 -0.57 -8.66 -3.88
CA TRP A 58 -0.11 -7.61 -4.76
C TRP A 58 1.41 -7.68 -4.83
N ASN A 59 1.96 -7.67 -6.04
CA ASN A 59 3.41 -7.59 -6.25
C ASN A 59 3.80 -6.13 -6.40
N VAL A 60 4.81 -5.70 -5.64
CA VAL A 60 5.42 -4.38 -5.81
C VAL A 60 6.09 -4.33 -7.18
N LEU A 61 5.82 -3.26 -7.91
CA LEU A 61 6.50 -2.94 -9.16
C LEU A 61 7.61 -1.94 -8.91
N GLU A 62 7.31 -0.91 -8.12
CA GLU A 62 8.25 0.16 -7.76
C GLU A 62 7.77 0.88 -6.49
N PRO A 63 8.68 1.32 -5.61
CA PRO A 63 8.37 2.30 -4.57
C PRO A 63 7.97 3.63 -5.20
N VAL A 64 6.89 4.23 -4.72
CA VAL A 64 6.54 5.61 -5.10
C VAL A 64 7.27 6.51 -4.13
N GLU A 65 8.42 7.03 -4.56
CA GLU A 65 9.14 8.08 -3.84
C GLU A 65 8.14 9.18 -3.46
N ALA A 66 8.07 9.51 -2.18
CA ALA A 66 7.28 10.65 -1.75
C ALA A 66 7.96 11.89 -2.34
N GLY A 67 7.36 12.49 -3.36
CA GLY A 67 7.93 13.63 -4.05
C GLY A 67 8.53 14.63 -3.05
N ALA A 68 9.84 14.83 -3.15
CA ALA A 68 10.49 15.99 -2.61
C ALA A 68 9.77 17.22 -3.21
N GLY A 69 9.09 17.97 -2.35
CA GLY A 69 8.34 19.15 -2.74
C GLY A 69 7.96 19.99 -1.54
N GLY A 70 8.86 20.89 -1.15
CA GLY A 70 8.54 22.08 -0.35
C GLY A 70 9.46 22.37 0.83
N GLU A 71 10.73 22.69 0.58
CA GLU A 71 11.45 23.60 1.47
C GLU A 71 10.80 24.99 1.37
N ARG A 72 10.24 25.45 2.49
CA ARG A 72 9.89 26.83 2.91
C ARG A 72 9.17 27.75 1.92
#